data_AF-A0A382Z4P2-F1
#
_entry.id   AF-A0A382Z4P2-F1
#
_cell.length_a   1.000
_cell.length_b   1.000
_cell.length_c   1.000
_cell.angle_alpha   90.00
_cell.angle_beta   90.00
_cell.angle_gamma   90.00
#
_symmetry.space_group_name_H-M   'P 1'
#
loop_
_entity.id
_entity.type
_entity.pdbx_description
1 polymer ?
#
loop_
_entity_poly.entity_id
_entity_poly.type
_entity_poly.pdbx_seq_one_letter_code
_entity_poly.pdbx_strand_id
1 'polypeptide(L)'
;MLVDTQPNAGTKFARTMDGKINFDAYRGLTGTVTWADMVIDIAVVDARQRYGHLDLQVTPISGHGLLWLERKNVHLFDDPGLEPPKPAPLIEILLEDPPLKDSTVVETPPVSTADAGLMSLIRAVGARIK
;
A
#
# COMPACT_ATOMS: atom_id res chain seq x y z
N MET A 1 47.35 -4.33 -1.85
CA MET A 1 46.96 -3.58 -0.64
C MET A 1 45.44 -3.55 -0.63
N LEU A 2 44.80 -4.44 0.12
CA LEU A 2 43.36 -4.30 0.38
C LEU A 2 43.23 -3.12 1.33
N VAL A 3 42.52 -2.09 0.89
CA VAL A 3 42.16 -0.97 1.76
C VAL A 3 40.95 -1.45 2.55
N ASP A 4 41.18 -1.81 3.82
CA ASP A 4 40.09 -2.04 4.77
C ASP A 4 39.38 -0.71 5.02
N THR A 5 38.35 -0.43 4.22
CA THR A 5 37.39 0.61 4.57
C THR A 5 36.65 0.14 5.81
N GLN A 6 36.83 0.84 6.93
CA GLN A 6 36.02 0.62 8.13
C GLN A 6 34.53 0.57 7.71
N PRO A 7 33.75 -0.41 8.18
CA PRO A 7 32.32 -0.43 7.92
C PRO A 7 31.75 0.85 8.52
N ASN A 8 31.19 1.69 7.65
CA ASN A 8 30.70 3.00 8.02
C ASN A 8 29.59 2.82 9.07
N ALA A 9 29.90 3.02 10.35
CA ALA A 9 28.97 2.79 11.46
C ALA A 9 27.82 3.83 11.51
N GLY A 10 27.70 4.69 10.50
CA GLY A 10 27.04 6.00 10.61
C GLY A 10 25.82 6.25 9.71
N THR A 11 25.26 5.26 9.02
CA THR A 11 23.94 5.45 8.37
C THR A 11 23.07 4.22 8.59
N LYS A 12 22.56 4.09 9.82
CA LYS A 12 21.48 3.14 10.08
C LYS A 12 20.23 3.72 9.42
N PHE A 13 19.90 3.22 8.24
CA PHE A 13 18.60 3.48 7.63
C PHE A 13 17.57 2.58 8.30
N ALA A 14 16.33 3.05 8.39
CA ALA A 14 15.21 2.21 8.73
C ALA A 14 15.16 1.06 7.72
N ARG A 15 15.09 -0.17 8.23
CA ARG A 15 15.00 -1.37 7.39
C ARG A 15 13.64 -2.04 7.58
N THR A 16 13.15 -2.65 6.52
CA THR A 16 12.08 -3.64 6.57
C THR A 16 12.63 -4.98 7.07
N MET A 17 11.75 -5.91 7.42
CA MET A 17 12.15 -7.25 7.90
C MET A 17 12.94 -8.06 6.86
N ASP A 18 12.78 -7.76 5.56
CA ASP A 18 13.57 -8.33 4.47
C ASP A 18 14.92 -7.62 4.23
N GLY A 19 15.29 -6.66 5.09
CA GLY A 19 16.58 -5.96 5.07
C GLY A 19 16.68 -4.83 4.03
N LYS A 20 15.62 -4.54 3.28
CA LYS A 20 15.57 -3.38 2.37
C LYS A 20 15.39 -2.08 3.14
N ILE A 21 15.71 -0.95 2.51
CA ILE A 21 15.46 0.37 3.10
C ILE A 21 13.95 0.58 3.15
N ASN A 22 13.44 0.94 4.33
CA ASN A 22 12.05 1.31 4.51
C ASN A 22 11.88 2.81 4.24
N PHE A 23 11.54 3.18 3.00
CA PHE A 23 11.34 4.59 2.63
C PHE A 23 10.08 5.18 3.28
N ASP A 24 9.01 4.38 3.40
CA ASP A 24 7.75 4.83 3.97
C ASP A 24 7.86 5.18 5.45
N ALA A 25 8.81 4.58 6.17
CA ALA A 25 9.08 4.93 7.58
C ALA A 25 9.47 6.40 7.78
N TYR A 26 9.92 7.09 6.74
CA TYR A 26 10.33 8.49 6.83
C TYR A 26 9.21 9.49 6.48
N ARG A 27 8.15 9.05 5.80
CA ARG A 27 7.08 9.95 5.34
C ARG A 27 6.26 10.45 6.52
N GLY A 28 5.95 11.74 6.52
CA GLY A 28 5.18 12.39 7.58
C GLY A 28 5.98 12.73 8.84
N LEU A 29 7.26 12.36 8.92
CA LEU A 29 8.13 12.75 10.03
C LEU A 29 8.44 14.24 10.00
N THR A 30 8.70 14.79 11.17
CA THR A 30 9.14 16.18 11.34
C THR A 30 10.58 16.22 11.84
N GLY A 31 11.21 17.36 11.61
CA GLY A 31 12.59 17.58 12.00
C GLY A 31 13.04 18.99 11.67
N THR A 32 14.34 19.20 11.72
CA THR A 32 14.96 20.46 11.33
C THR A 32 16.02 20.28 10.26
N VAL A 33 16.23 21.34 9.49
CA VAL A 33 17.40 21.51 8.63
C VAL A 33 18.08 22.82 8.96
N THR A 34 19.40 22.82 8.91
CA THR A 34 20.19 24.05 8.97
C THR A 34 20.46 24.55 7.55
N TRP A 35 20.06 25.78 7.25
CA TRP A 35 20.34 26.46 5.99
C TRP A 35 21.06 27.77 6.28
N ALA A 36 22.34 27.86 5.90
CA ALA A 36 23.25 28.88 6.41
C ALA A 36 23.22 28.86 7.95
N ASP A 37 22.88 29.98 8.59
CA ASP A 37 22.79 30.10 10.06
C ASP A 37 21.35 30.01 10.59
N MET A 38 20.39 29.60 9.74
CA MET A 38 18.99 29.45 10.11
C MET A 38 18.65 27.98 10.36
N VAL A 39 17.87 27.71 11.40
CA VAL A 39 17.24 26.41 11.63
C VAL A 39 15.79 26.51 11.17
N ILE A 40 15.39 25.60 10.29
CA ILE A 40 14.06 25.57 9.69
C ILE A 40 13.38 24.27 10.08
N ASP A 41 12.19 24.37 10.66
CA ASP A 41 11.35 23.21 10.92
C ASP A 41 10.74 22.70 9.61
N ILE A 42 10.87 21.40 9.38
CA ILE A 42 10.44 20.73 8.17
C ILE A 42 9.55 19.53 8.46
N ALA A 43 8.78 19.14 7.44
CA ALA A 43 8.12 17.85 7.35
C ALA A 43 8.69 17.08 6.15
N VAL A 44 8.81 15.77 6.29
CA VAL A 44 9.26 14.86 5.23
C VAL A 44 8.04 14.41 4.43
N VAL A 45 8.07 14.67 3.13
CA VAL A 45 6.99 14.33 2.19
C VAL A 45 7.28 13.00 1.51
N ASP A 46 8.54 12.75 1.15
CA ASP A 46 8.95 11.54 0.45
C ASP A 46 10.40 11.15 0.78
N ALA A 47 10.78 9.93 0.43
CA ALA A 47 12.13 9.41 0.59
C ALA A 47 12.53 8.55 -0.62
N ARG A 48 13.81 8.63 -1.00
CA ARG A 48 14.36 7.85 -2.12
C ARG A 48 15.82 7.47 -1.88
N GLN A 49 16.31 6.51 -2.66
CA GLN A 49 17.74 6.24 -2.74
C GLN A 49 18.35 6.84 -4.01
N ARG A 50 19.48 7.54 -3.88
CA ARG A 50 20.24 8.10 -5.00
C ARG A 50 21.73 7.94 -4.76
N TYR A 51 22.44 7.29 -5.69
CA TYR A 51 23.89 7.03 -5.60
C TYR A 51 24.35 6.39 -4.27
N GLY A 52 23.53 5.51 -3.69
CA GLY A 52 23.82 4.87 -2.39
C GLY A 52 23.44 5.68 -1.16
N HIS A 53 22.98 6.92 -1.33
CA HIS A 53 22.52 7.79 -0.26
C HIS A 53 21.00 7.75 -0.12
N LEU A 54 20.50 7.93 1.10
CA LEU A 54 19.08 8.18 1.37
C LEU A 54 18.85 9.69 1.25
N ASP A 55 18.02 10.10 0.29
CA ASP A 55 17.53 11.47 0.17
C ASP A 55 16.11 11.55 0.72
N LEU A 56 15.81 12.60 1.47
CA LEU A 56 14.48 12.97 1.93
C LEU A 56 13.99 14.19 1.15
N GLN A 57 12.75 14.14 0.68
CA GLN A 57 12.06 15.32 0.17
C GLN A 57 11.39 16.01 1.34
N VAL A 58 11.75 17.26 1.58
CA VAL A 58 11.24 18.04 2.71
C VAL A 58 10.49 19.28 2.24
N THR A 59 9.55 19.72 3.07
CA THR A 59 8.84 21.00 2.98
C THR A 59 8.95 21.71 4.32
N PRO A 60 9.05 23.05 4.37
CA PRO A 60 8.96 23.76 5.64
C PRO A 60 7.56 23.59 6.26
N ILE A 61 7.47 23.56 7.60
CA ILE A 61 6.18 23.55 8.31
C ILE A 61 5.40 24.84 8.06
N SER A 62 6.11 25.97 7.97
CA SER A 62 5.55 27.28 7.63
C SER A 62 6.32 27.88 6.45
N GLY A 63 5.60 28.21 5.37
CA GLY A 63 6.19 28.66 4.11
C GLY A 63 5.78 27.76 2.94
N HIS A 64 6.61 27.71 1.90
CA HIS A 64 6.36 26.91 0.69
C HIS A 64 7.66 26.40 0.08
N GLY A 65 7.53 25.37 -0.76
CA GLY A 65 8.64 24.80 -1.53
C GLY A 65 8.96 23.36 -1.13
N LEU A 66 9.68 22.67 -2.01
CA LEU A 66 10.12 21.30 -1.81
C LEU A 66 11.60 21.19 -2.15
N LEU A 67 12.35 20.46 -1.33
CA LEU A 67 13.77 20.26 -1.56
C LEU A 67 14.18 18.83 -1.22
N TRP A 68 15.06 18.25 -2.05
CA TRP A 68 15.67 16.96 -1.78
C TRP A 68 16.97 17.18 -1.01
N LEU A 69 17.04 16.66 0.21
CA LEU A 69 18.21 16.70 1.08
C LEU A 69 18.69 15.29 1.38
N GLU A 70 20.01 15.09 1.40
CA GLU A 70 20.55 13.85 1.95
C GLU A 70 20.15 13.74 3.43
N ARG A 71 19.74 12.55 3.87
CA ARG A 71 19.27 12.26 5.25
C ARG A 71 20.21 12.84 6.30
N LYS A 72 21.53 12.76 6.11
CA LYS A 72 22.52 13.26 7.09
C LYS A 72 22.41 14.77 7.37
N ASN A 73 21.81 15.55 6.46
CA ASN A 73 21.62 16.99 6.59
C ASN A 73 20.28 17.35 7.26
N VAL A 74 19.47 16.35 7.62
CA VAL A 74 18.18 16.52 8.27
C VAL A 74 18.27 15.96 9.68
N HIS A 75 17.85 16.73 10.68
CA HIS A 75 17.72 16.24 12.05
C HIS A 75 16.26 15.84 12.29
N LEU A 76 15.95 14.54 12.19
CA LEU A 76 14.63 14.02 12.48
C LEU A 76 14.43 13.87 13.99
N PHE A 77 13.27 14.27 14.50
CA PHE A 77 12.97 14.14 15.94
C PHE A 77 12.71 12.69 16.34
N ASP A 78 11.98 11.95 15.50
CA ASP A 78 11.67 10.52 15.69
C ASP A 78 12.34 9.70 14.58
N ASP A 79 13.67 9.57 14.61
CA ASP A 79 14.42 8.91 13.53
C ASP A 79 14.26 7.37 13.53
N PRO A 80 13.57 6.78 12.53
CA PRO A 80 13.39 5.33 12.45
C PRO A 80 14.69 4.59 12.12
N GLY A 81 15.75 5.31 11.71
CA GLY A 81 17.09 4.75 11.55
C GLY A 81 17.76 4.33 12.86
N LEU A 82 17.32 4.86 13.99
CA LEU A 82 17.90 4.53 15.30
C LEU A 82 17.30 3.27 15.92
N GLU A 83 16.13 2.84 15.43
CA GLU A 83 15.38 1.71 15.96
C GLU A 83 15.65 0.40 15.20
N PRO A 84 15.48 -0.77 15.85
CA PRO A 84 15.45 -2.04 15.15
C PRO A 84 14.24 -2.13 14.19
N PRO A 85 14.34 -2.92 13.11
CA PRO A 85 13.25 -3.06 12.15
C PRO A 85 11.96 -3.56 12.84
N LYS A 86 10.88 -2.79 12.70
CA LYS A 86 9.55 -3.13 13.23
C LYS A 86 8.68 -3.76 12.12
N PRO A 87 7.87 -4.79 12.41
CA PRO A 87 6.88 -5.28 11.46
C PRO A 87 5.92 -4.17 11.03
N ALA A 88 5.54 -4.18 9.75
CA ALA A 88 4.57 -3.22 9.22
C ALA A 88 3.23 -3.34 9.98
N PRO A 89 2.54 -2.21 10.25
CA PRO A 89 1.23 -2.26 10.87
C PRO A 89 0.26 -3.05 9.99
N LEU A 90 -0.50 -3.97 10.61
CA LEU A 90 -1.60 -4.66 9.93
C LEU A 90 -2.70 -3.64 9.67
N ILE A 91 -3.06 -3.45 8.39
CA ILE A 91 -4.26 -2.72 8.01
C ILE A 91 -5.43 -3.69 8.17
N GLU A 92 -6.27 -3.49 9.17
CA GLU A 92 -7.57 -4.16 9.25
C GLU A 92 -8.46 -3.58 8.15
N ILE A 93 -8.62 -4.35 7.07
CA ILE A 93 -9.59 -4.03 6.01
C ILE A 93 -10.95 -4.39 6.59
N LEU A 94 -11.74 -3.38 6.96
CA LEU A 94 -13.14 -3.57 7.29
C LEU A 94 -13.85 -4.05 6.01
N LEU A 95 -14.01 -5.36 5.85
CA LEU A 95 -14.88 -5.91 4.81
C LEU A 95 -16.30 -5.52 5.18
N GLU A 96 -16.90 -4.59 4.42
CA GLU A 96 -18.34 -4.35 4.50
C GLU A 96 -19.07 -5.65 4.11
N ASP A 97 -19.92 -6.14 5.01
CA ASP A 97 -20.68 -7.37 4.77
C ASP A 97 -21.51 -7.24 3.49
N PRO A 98 -21.48 -8.24 2.59
CA PRO A 98 -22.28 -8.19 1.38
C PRO A 98 -23.77 -8.13 1.74
N PRO A 99 -24.58 -7.31 1.02
CA PRO A 99 -26.00 -7.20 1.31
C PRO A 99 -26.67 -8.57 1.17
N LEU A 100 -27.31 -9.02 2.24
CA LEU A 100 -28.17 -10.21 2.25
C LEU A 100 -29.24 -10.05 1.16
N LYS A 101 -29.15 -10.86 0.10
CA LYS A 101 -30.24 -10.99 -0.88
C LYS A 101 -31.34 -11.83 -0.25
N ASP A 102 -32.49 -11.22 0.00
CA ASP A 102 -33.73 -11.91 0.35
C ASP A 102 -34.06 -12.92 -0.76
N SER A 103 -33.98 -14.20 -0.41
CA SER A 103 -34.39 -15.30 -1.27
C SER A 103 -35.91 -15.41 -1.19
N THR A 104 -36.61 -14.87 -2.18
CA THR A 104 -38.06 -15.09 -2.32
C THR A 104 -38.32 -16.54 -2.69
N VAL A 105 -38.94 -17.29 -1.76
CA VAL A 105 -39.43 -18.64 -1.99
C VAL A 105 -40.61 -18.55 -2.96
N VAL A 106 -40.43 -19.08 -4.16
CA VAL A 106 -41.52 -19.22 -5.14
C VAL A 106 -42.31 -20.48 -4.77
N GLU A 107 -43.45 -20.31 -4.10
CA GLU A 107 -44.44 -21.37 -3.95
C GLU A 107 -45.05 -21.71 -5.32
N THR A 108 -44.92 -22.96 -5.75
CA THR A 108 -45.55 -23.47 -6.97
C THR A 108 -46.95 -23.99 -6.64
N PRO A 109 -48.02 -23.62 -7.35
CA PRO A 109 -49.36 -24.11 -7.06
C PRO A 109 -49.55 -25.60 -7.46
N PRO A 110 -50.52 -26.31 -6.84
CA PRO A 110 -50.69 -27.75 -7.04
C PRO A 110 -51.29 -28.09 -8.41
N VAL A 111 -50.79 -29.19 -8.98
CA VAL A 111 -51.16 -29.76 -10.28
C VAL A 111 -52.65 -30.14 -10.33
N SER A 112 -53.35 -29.63 -11.34
CA SER A 112 -54.73 -29.98 -11.68
C SER A 112 -54.79 -31.13 -12.70
N THR A 113 -55.61 -32.12 -12.41
CA THR A 113 -55.85 -33.37 -13.15
C THR A 113 -56.87 -33.21 -14.29
N ALA A 114 -56.51 -33.59 -15.53
CA ALA A 114 -57.37 -34.12 -16.60
C ALA A 114 -56.47 -34.45 -17.82
N ASP A 115 -56.21 -35.70 -18.19
CA ASP A 115 -57.02 -36.65 -18.97
C ASP A 115 -56.41 -36.84 -20.38
N ALA A 116 -56.69 -38.01 -20.96
CA ALA A 116 -56.42 -38.48 -22.33
C ALA A 116 -54.99 -39.01 -22.61
N GLY A 117 -54.92 -40.35 -22.67
CA GLY A 117 -53.85 -41.07 -23.33
C GLY A 117 -53.90 -40.97 -24.86
N LEU A 118 -53.01 -41.76 -25.46
CA LEU A 118 -52.87 -42.11 -26.88
C LEU A 118 -51.75 -41.37 -27.66
N MET A 119 -50.63 -42.09 -27.75
CA MET A 119 -49.83 -42.33 -28.97
C MET A 119 -49.03 -41.22 -29.67
N SER A 120 -47.77 -41.61 -29.90
CA SER A 120 -47.02 -41.49 -31.16
C SER A 120 -46.33 -40.16 -31.49
N LEU A 121 -45.01 -40.16 -31.27
CA LEU A 121 -44.00 -40.14 -32.34
C LEU A 121 -44.42 -39.46 -33.66
N ILE A 122 -44.08 -38.17 -33.82
CA ILE A 122 -43.68 -37.61 -35.11
C ILE A 122 -42.44 -36.70 -34.92
N ARG A 123 -41.48 -37.00 -35.79
CA ARG A 123 -40.13 -36.50 -35.96
C ARG A 123 -40.14 -35.21 -36.81
N ALA A 124 -39.04 -34.46 -36.75
CA ALA A 124 -38.54 -33.50 -37.75
C ALA A 124 -39.19 -32.09 -37.74
N VAL A 125 -38.51 -30.98 -37.99
CA VAL A 125 -37.11 -30.62 -38.33
C VAL A 125 -37.05 -29.09 -38.17
N GLY A 126 -35.91 -28.52 -37.78
CA GLY A 126 -35.75 -27.06 -37.78
C GLY A 126 -34.44 -26.53 -37.23
N ALA A 127 -33.31 -27.21 -37.53
CA ALA A 127 -32.00 -26.60 -37.36
C ALA A 127 -31.81 -25.51 -38.43
N ARG A 128 -31.60 -24.26 -37.99
CA ARG A 128 -31.28 -23.12 -38.85
C ARG A 128 -29.76 -22.90 -38.81
N ILE A 129 -29.06 -23.26 -39.88
CA ILE A 129 -27.71 -22.80 -40.19
C ILE A 129 -27.81 -22.05 -41.52
N LYS A 130 -27.46 -20.76 -41.46
CA LYS A 130 -27.23 -19.76 -42.53
C LYS A 130 -28.18 -19.75 -43.73
#